data_AF-A0A1G8JZW3-F1
#
_entry.id   AF-A0A1G8JZW3-F1
#
_cell.length_a   1.000
_cell.length_b   1.000
_cell.length_c   1.000
_cell.angle_alpha   90.00
_cell.angle_beta   90.00
_cell.angle_gamma   90.00
#
_symmetry.space_group_name_H-M   'P 1'
#
loop_
_entity.id
_entity.type
_entity.pdbx_description
1 polymer ?
#
loop_
_entity_poly.entity_id
_entity_poly.type
_entity_poly.pdbx_seq_one_letter_code
_entity_poly.pdbx_strand_id
1 'polypeptide(L)'
;MFGLVLWAAGITSVVGTAYTSVSFLTSFHPSIEKNKRYWTIGFIVFSTFVFAVVGEPVFLLIFAGAFNGLILPLTLGSVLLAAHYKEIVKDYTHPLWMTVFGGIVAIGTAVLGIRTLLTQLQNFF
;
A
#
# COMPACT_ATOMS: atom_id res chain seq x y z
N MET A 1 12.54 -19.97 -17.79
CA MET A 1 11.26 -19.83 -17.07
C MET A 1 11.33 -18.86 -15.90
N PHE A 2 12.23 -19.04 -14.92
CA PHE A 2 12.33 -18.17 -13.74
C PHE A 2 12.43 -16.66 -14.04
N GLY A 3 13.30 -16.25 -14.96
CA GLY A 3 13.44 -14.84 -15.34
C GLY A 3 12.17 -14.23 -15.98
N LEU A 4 11.43 -15.01 -16.77
CA LEU A 4 10.16 -14.59 -17.33
C LEU A 4 9.09 -14.39 -16.26
N VAL A 5 9.08 -15.26 -15.23
CA VAL A 5 8.15 -15.15 -14.10
C VAL A 5 8.45 -13.90 -13.27
N LEU A 6 9.73 -13.65 -12.93
CA LEU A 6 10.12 -12.44 -12.21
C LEU A 6 9.81 -11.16 -13.00
N TRP A 7 10.04 -11.18 -14.31
CA TRP A 7 9.72 -10.05 -15.19
C TRP A 7 8.22 -9.77 -15.22
N ALA A 8 7.39 -10.81 -15.40
CA ALA A 8 5.94 -10.69 -15.39
C ALA A 8 5.41 -10.19 -14.03
N ALA A 9 5.93 -10.72 -12.92
CA ALA A 9 5.55 -10.29 -11.56
C ALA A 9 5.96 -8.83 -11.27
N GLY A 10 7.14 -8.40 -11.77
CA GLY A 10 7.61 -7.03 -11.62
C GLY A 10 6.71 -6.02 -12.34
N ILE A 11 6.33 -6.31 -13.59
CA ILE A 11 5.48 -5.42 -14.39
C ILE A 11 4.11 -5.22 -13.74
N THR A 12 3.44 -6.30 -13.32
CA THR A 12 2.12 -6.20 -12.69
C THR A 12 2.17 -5.43 -11.37
N SER A 13 3.23 -5.61 -10.57
CA SER A 13 3.43 -4.86 -9.33
C SER A 13 3.67 -3.37 -9.56
N VAL A 14 4.51 -3.00 -10.53
CA VAL A 14 4.82 -1.60 -10.85
C VAL A 14 3.57 -0.90 -11.39
N VAL A 15 2.85 -1.53 -12.32
CA VAL A 15 1.62 -0.97 -12.90
C VAL A 15 0.52 -0.83 -11.84
N GLY A 16 0.34 -1.84 -10.98
CA GLY A 16 -0.63 -1.78 -9.89
C GLY A 16 -0.36 -0.64 -8.91
N THR A 17 0.88 -0.49 -8.45
CA THR A 17 1.28 0.55 -7.50
C THR A 17 1.15 1.95 -8.10
N ALA A 18 1.50 2.11 -9.39
CA ALA A 18 1.33 3.37 -10.10
C ALA A 18 -0.16 3.73 -10.26
N TYR A 19 -1.02 2.76 -10.58
CA TYR A 19 -2.46 2.99 -10.72
C TYR A 19 -3.10 3.39 -9.38
N THR A 20 -2.77 2.71 -8.29
CA THR A 20 -3.25 3.07 -6.94
C THR A 20 -2.79 4.49 -6.57
N SER A 21 -1.52 4.84 -6.80
CA SER A 21 -0.98 6.17 -6.52
C SER A 21 -1.67 7.27 -7.33
N VAL A 22 -1.87 7.05 -8.63
CA VAL A 22 -2.59 8.00 -9.49
C VAL A 22 -4.06 8.09 -9.11
N SER A 23 -4.69 6.99 -8.72
CA SER A 23 -6.08 7.01 -8.23
C SER A 23 -6.20 7.89 -6.98
N PHE A 24 -5.26 7.79 -6.03
CA PHE A 24 -5.22 8.69 -4.87
C PHE A 24 -5.05 10.15 -5.29
N LEU A 25 -4.17 10.45 -6.25
CA LEU A 25 -4.00 11.82 -6.76
C LEU A 25 -5.24 12.34 -7.47
N THR A 26 -5.97 11.49 -8.19
CA THR A 26 -7.21 11.89 -8.90
C THR A 26 -8.32 12.32 -7.95
N SER A 27 -8.34 11.79 -6.72
CA SER A 27 -9.28 12.23 -5.68
C SER A 27 -9.07 13.69 -5.25
N PHE A 28 -7.89 14.27 -5.46
CA PHE A 28 -7.60 15.66 -5.12
C PHE A 28 -7.89 16.66 -6.25
N HIS A 29 -7.92 16.24 -7.52
CA HIS A 29 -8.19 17.15 -8.63
C HIS A 29 -8.78 16.44 -9.88
N PRO A 30 -9.95 16.88 -10.40
CA PRO A 30 -10.64 16.23 -11.53
C PRO A 30 -9.89 16.31 -12.87
N SER A 31 -8.91 17.21 -13.00
CA SER A 31 -8.08 17.30 -14.22
C SER A 31 -7.14 16.09 -14.40
N ILE A 32 -6.80 15.39 -13.31
CA ILE A 32 -5.98 14.17 -13.37
C ILE A 32 -6.83 12.99 -13.88
N GLU A 33 -8.14 13.04 -13.70
CA GLU A 33 -9.07 11.99 -14.12
C GLU A 33 -9.16 11.84 -15.64
N LYS A 34 -9.16 12.96 -16.38
CA LYS A 34 -9.20 12.95 -17.86
C LYS A 34 -7.96 12.30 -18.49
N ASN A 35 -6.80 12.35 -17.82
CA ASN A 35 -5.52 11.88 -18.37
C ASN A 35 -4.82 10.84 -17.46
N LYS A 36 -5.57 9.99 -16.74
CA LYS A 36 -5.04 8.96 -15.81
C LYS A 36 -3.92 8.11 -16.41
N ARG A 37 -4.03 7.72 -17.69
CA ARG A 37 -3.01 6.94 -18.41
C ARG A 37 -1.66 7.68 -18.51
N TYR A 38 -1.69 8.95 -18.90
CA TYR A 38 -0.47 9.75 -19.06
C TYR A 38 0.19 10.04 -17.70
N TRP A 39 -0.61 10.30 -16.67
CA TRP A 39 -0.12 10.45 -15.30
C TRP A 39 0.51 9.17 -14.75
N THR A 40 -0.06 8.00 -15.05
CA THR A 40 0.51 6.71 -14.64
C THR A 40 1.87 6.47 -15.29
N ILE A 41 1.98 6.71 -16.61
CA ILE A 41 3.25 6.58 -17.33
C ILE A 41 4.28 7.58 -16.79
N GLY A 42 3.88 8.83 -16.58
CA GLY A 42 4.75 9.87 -16.00
C GLY A 42 5.26 9.48 -14.61
N PHE A 43 4.39 8.91 -13.76
CA PHE A 43 4.76 8.45 -12.42
C PHE A 43 5.79 7.31 -12.47
N ILE A 44 5.64 6.35 -13.39
CA ILE A 44 6.60 5.25 -13.58
C ILE A 44 7.96 5.77 -14.06
N VAL A 45 7.97 6.69 -15.03
CA VAL A 45 9.22 7.28 -15.54
C VAL A 45 9.92 8.06 -14.43
N PHE A 46 9.17 8.85 -13.66
CA PHE A 46 9.68 9.60 -12.52
C PHE A 46 10.25 8.69 -11.43
N SER A 47 9.53 7.64 -11.03
CA SER A 47 10.00 6.71 -9.99
C SER A 47 11.26 5.95 -10.45
N THR A 48 11.32 5.57 -11.73
CA THR A 48 12.51 4.94 -12.33
C THR A 48 13.70 5.88 -12.31
N PHE A 49 13.50 7.17 -12.61
CA PHE A 49 14.56 8.18 -12.56
C PHE A 49 15.07 8.39 -11.13
N VAL A 50 14.18 8.54 -10.15
CA VAL A 50 14.56 8.66 -8.73
C VAL A 50 15.33 7.43 -8.27
N PHE A 51 14.86 6.22 -8.62
CA PHE A 51 15.54 4.98 -8.30
C PHE A 51 16.96 4.91 -8.90
N ALA A 52 17.11 5.33 -10.16
CA ALA A 52 18.41 5.36 -10.84
C ALA A 52 19.40 6.34 -10.21
N VAL A 53 18.92 7.45 -9.63
CA VAL A 53 19.76 8.48 -8.98
C VAL A 53 20.14 8.08 -7.55
N VAL A 54 19.23 7.48 -6.77
CA VAL A 54 19.48 7.14 -5.35
C VAL A 54 20.37 5.89 -5.23
N GLY A 55 20.20 4.88 -6.08
CA GLY A 55 21.12 3.73 -6.18
C GLY A 55 21.18 2.78 -4.97
N GLU A 56 20.46 3.03 -3.87
CA GLU A 56 20.44 2.19 -2.67
C GLU A 56 19.17 1.32 -2.56
N PRO A 57 19.12 0.15 -3.22
CA PRO A 57 17.94 -0.71 -3.20
C PRO A 57 17.62 -1.26 -1.81
N VAL A 58 18.64 -1.49 -0.97
CA VAL A 58 18.47 -2.06 0.38
C VAL A 58 17.75 -1.07 1.29
N PHE A 59 18.16 0.20 1.27
CA PHE A 59 17.50 1.27 2.03
C PHE A 59 16.03 1.42 1.62
N LEU A 60 15.78 1.51 0.31
CA LEU A 60 14.42 1.61 -0.24
C LEU A 60 13.57 0.39 0.11
N LEU A 61 14.15 -0.81 0.13
CA LEU A 61 13.46 -2.05 0.48
C LEU A 61 13.08 -2.09 1.96
N ILE A 62 13.97 -1.67 2.87
CA ILE A 62 13.66 -1.63 4.30
C ILE A 62 12.58 -0.57 4.59
N PHE A 63 12.70 0.62 4.00
CA PHE A 63 11.68 1.67 4.11
C PHE A 63 10.32 1.20 3.55
N ALA A 64 10.30 0.59 2.37
CA ALA A 64 9.06 0.06 1.79
C ALA A 64 8.44 -1.03 2.67
N GLY A 65 9.23 -1.92 3.26
CA GLY A 65 8.75 -2.95 4.20
C GLY A 65 8.18 -2.35 5.48
N ALA A 66 8.85 -1.34 6.05
CA ALA A 66 8.39 -0.59 7.20
C ALA A 66 7.04 0.11 6.95
N PHE A 67 6.90 0.81 5.82
CA PHE A 67 5.64 1.43 5.41
C PHE A 67 4.55 0.37 5.17
N ASN A 68 4.85 -0.74 4.50
CA ASN A 68 3.87 -1.79 4.23
C ASN A 68 3.32 -2.42 5.52
N GLY A 69 4.20 -2.66 6.52
CA GLY A 69 3.82 -3.16 7.83
C GLY A 69 2.87 -2.23 8.62
N LEU A 70 2.92 -0.92 8.35
CA LEU A 70 1.98 0.06 8.92
C LEU A 70 0.70 0.25 8.10
N ILE A 71 0.78 0.15 6.78
CA ILE A 71 -0.38 0.33 5.89
C ILE A 71 -1.43 -0.75 6.16
N LEU A 72 -1.00 -1.99 6.44
CA LEU A 72 -1.89 -3.12 6.71
C LEU A 72 -2.85 -2.90 7.89
N PRO A 73 -2.39 -2.60 9.12
CA PRO A 73 -3.27 -2.33 10.26
C PRO A 73 -4.10 -1.06 10.06
N LEU A 74 -3.56 -0.02 9.39
CA LEU A 74 -4.30 1.21 9.12
C LEU A 74 -5.47 1.00 8.15
N THR A 75 -5.24 0.25 7.08
CA THR A 75 -6.27 -0.07 6.09
C THR A 75 -7.30 -1.06 6.64
N LEU A 76 -6.87 -2.10 7.37
CA LEU A 76 -7.81 -3.02 8.04
C LEU A 76 -8.64 -2.30 9.10
N GLY A 77 -8.02 -1.43 9.91
CA GLY A 77 -8.72 -0.64 10.91
C GLY A 77 -9.76 0.30 10.29
N SER A 78 -9.40 1.02 9.22
CA SER A 78 -10.34 1.93 8.54
C SER A 78 -11.48 1.17 7.87
N VAL A 79 -11.21 0.02 7.25
CA VAL A 79 -12.24 -0.84 6.63
C VAL A 79 -13.17 -1.45 7.68
N LEU A 80 -12.66 -1.91 8.82
CA LEU A 80 -13.48 -2.45 9.91
C LEU A 80 -14.39 -1.38 10.51
N LEU A 81 -13.89 -0.16 10.70
CA LEU A 81 -14.70 0.97 11.15
C LEU A 81 -15.76 1.33 10.09
N ALA A 82 -15.38 1.41 8.82
CA ALA A 82 -16.31 1.67 7.72
C ALA A 82 -17.38 0.57 7.58
N ALA A 83 -17.04 -0.69 7.88
CA ALA A 83 -17.96 -1.81 7.84
C ALA A 83 -19.08 -1.75 8.92
N HIS A 84 -18.92 -0.93 9.95
CA HIS A 84 -19.96 -0.66 10.96
C HIS A 84 -20.80 0.59 10.64
N TYR A 85 -20.37 1.41 9.67
CA TYR A 85 -21.13 2.56 9.22
C TYR A 85 -22.26 2.13 8.28
N LYS A 86 -23.50 2.17 8.81
CA LYS A 86 -24.73 1.84 8.06
C LYS A 86 -24.91 2.68 6.79
N GLU A 87 -24.41 3.91 6.75
CA GLU A 87 -24.45 4.75 5.54
C GLU A 87 -23.58 4.22 4.39
N ILE A 88 -22.47 3.54 4.69
CA ILE A 88 -21.53 3.01 3.69
C ILE A 88 -21.95 1.62 3.24
N VAL A 89 -22.44 0.80 4.17
CA VAL A 89 -22.68 -0.63 3.96
C VAL A 89 -24.15 -0.94 3.60
N LYS A 90 -25.07 0.01 3.84
CA LYS A 90 -26.50 -0.06 3.54
C LYS A 90 -27.16 -1.34 4.08
N ASP A 91 -27.46 -2.31 3.21
CA ASP A 91 -28.19 -3.55 3.56
C ASP A 91 -27.30 -4.67 4.12
N TYR A 92 -25.99 -4.49 4.19
CA TYR A 92 -25.09 -5.55 4.65
C TYR A 92 -24.81 -5.45 6.16
N THR A 93 -25.23 -6.47 6.91
CA THR A 93 -24.87 -6.60 8.32
C THR A 93 -23.53 -7.32 8.43
N HIS A 94 -22.45 -6.58 8.72
CA HIS A 94 -21.16 -7.22 8.92
C HIS A 94 -21.21 -8.14 10.16
N PRO A 95 -20.98 -9.46 10.02
CA PRO A 95 -21.08 -10.37 11.14
C PRO A 95 -20.01 -10.07 12.20
N LEU A 96 -20.44 -9.99 13.47
CA LEU A 96 -19.58 -9.68 14.62
C LEU A 96 -18.33 -10.56 14.71
N TRP A 97 -18.40 -11.82 14.26
CA TRP A 97 -17.23 -12.70 14.21
C TRP A 97 -16.15 -12.22 13.25
N MET A 98 -16.50 -11.75 12.05
CA MET A 98 -15.51 -11.22 11.10
C MET A 98 -14.85 -9.95 11.63
N THR A 99 -15.61 -9.11 12.35
CA THR A 99 -15.07 -7.95 13.04
C THR A 99 -14.06 -8.33 14.13
N VAL A 100 -14.38 -9.34 14.95
CA VAL A 100 -13.49 -9.79 16.03
C VAL A 100 -12.20 -10.38 15.47
N PHE A 101 -12.29 -11.26 14.48
CA PHE A 101 -11.11 -11.80 13.80
C PHE A 101 -10.29 -10.71 13.09
N GLY A 102 -10.97 -9.79 12.40
CA GLY A 102 -10.33 -8.65 11.76
C GLY A 102 -9.61 -7.76 12.78
N GLY A 103 -10.22 -7.49 13.93
CA GLY A 103 -9.60 -6.74 15.03
C GLY A 103 -8.38 -7.42 15.61
N ILE A 104 -8.45 -8.74 15.85
CA ILE A 104 -7.29 -9.54 16.32
C ILE A 104 -6.14 -9.46 15.30
N VAL A 105 -6.43 -9.63 14.01
CA VAL A 105 -5.42 -9.55 12.96
C VAL A 105 -4.85 -8.14 12.85
N ALA A 106 -5.68 -7.09 12.90
CA ALA A 106 -5.23 -5.71 12.84
C ALA A 106 -4.33 -5.33 14.04
N ILE A 107 -4.66 -5.78 15.25
CA ILE A 107 -3.81 -5.58 16.44
C ILE A 107 -2.51 -6.37 16.30
N GLY A 108 -2.58 -7.63 15.86
CA GLY A 108 -1.42 -8.48 15.64
C GLY A 108 -0.45 -7.88 14.63
N THR A 109 -0.95 -7.43 13.47
CA THR A 109 -0.13 -6.79 12.44
C THR A 109 0.37 -5.42 12.87
N ALA A 110 -0.39 -4.65 13.66
CA ALA A 110 0.09 -3.40 14.25
C ALA A 110 1.27 -3.62 15.19
N VAL A 111 1.20 -4.61 16.09
CA VAL A 111 2.30 -4.94 17.01
C VAL A 111 3.54 -5.39 16.23
N LEU A 112 3.36 -6.26 15.23
CA LEU A 112 4.46 -6.73 14.38
C LEU A 112 5.07 -5.59 13.54
N GLY A 113 4.24 -4.70 12.99
CA GLY A 113 4.67 -3.54 12.22
C GLY A 113 5.48 -2.57 13.08
N ILE A 114 5.00 -2.25 14.29
CA ILE A 114 5.72 -1.37 15.25
C ILE A 114 7.03 -2.01 15.69
N ARG A 115 7.04 -3.30 16.01
CA ARG A 115 8.30 -4.00 16.35
C ARG A 115 9.29 -3.99 15.19
N THR A 116 8.80 -4.21 13.97
CA THR A 116 9.66 -4.17 12.77
C THR A 116 10.26 -2.79 12.59
N LEU A 117 9.48 -1.72 12.73
CA LEU A 117 9.98 -0.36 12.69
C LEU A 117 11.05 -0.08 13.73
N LEU A 118 10.81 -0.46 14.98
CA LEU A 118 11.77 -0.25 16.08
C LEU A 118 13.07 -1.00 15.82
N THR A 119 13.01 -2.27 15.43
CA THR A 119 14.19 -3.07 15.12
C THR A 119 14.95 -2.53 13.91
N GLN A 120 14.25 -2.10 12.86
CA GLN A 120 14.89 -1.54 11.66
C GLN A 120 15.51 -0.16 11.97
N LEU A 121 14.84 0.69 12.75
CA LEU A 121 15.39 1.97 13.20
C LEU A 121 16.65 1.80 14.08
N GLN A 122 16.67 0.79 14.96
CA GLN A 122 17.84 0.46 15.77
C GLN A 122 19.02 -0.10 14.95
N ASN A 123 18.76 -0.73 13.80
CA ASN A 123 19.82 -1.18 12.90
C ASN A 123 20.40 -0.05 12.03
N PHE A 124 19.71 1.08 11.94
CA PHE A 124 20.12 2.25 11.15
C PHE A 124 20.87 3.33 11.96
N PHE A 125 20.79 3.30 13.30
CA PHE A 125 21.55 4.14 14.23
C PHE A 125 22.68 3.36 14.88
#